data_AF-A0A058Z0G8-F1
#
_entry.id   AF-A0A058Z0G8-F1
#
_cell.length_a   1.000
_cell.length_b   1.000
_cell.length_c   1.000
_cell.angle_alpha   90.00
_cell.angle_beta   90.00
_cell.angle_gamma   90.00
#
_symmetry.space_group_name_H-M   'P 1'
#
loop_
_entity.id
_entity.type
_entity.pdbx_description
1 polymer ?
#
loop_
_entity_poly.entity_id
_entity_poly.type
_entity_poly.pdbx_seq_one_letter_code
_entity_poly.pdbx_strand_id
1 'polypeptide(L)'
;AGVCVTACGPGLAISADGRQCVACAASCSACLGPASDQCSACAGNRYLPGGLPGTCRSCDAACSGCTGPTASQCTACAAGWLRAPSGECVRTCPEGTGISAPGSSQCKACADAGCLSCVTAQPGAICRTCRPGLQIDATGKQCLQCHGTCATCDGNGLANCLTCAPGLLLHGASCVNPCPDGTFADGEICSRCSGRCDTCVGRQFLPAGFLPDV
;
A
#
# COMPACT_ATOMS: atom_id res chain seq x y z
N ALA A 1 -58.98 18.78 0.01
CA ALA A 1 -59.13 17.63 -0.91
C ALA A 1 -57.91 16.74 -0.74
N GLY A 2 -58.09 15.44 -0.48
CA GLY A 2 -57.02 14.45 -0.42
C GLY A 2 -57.32 13.35 -1.44
N VAL A 3 -56.28 12.77 -2.03
CA VAL A 3 -56.39 11.62 -2.94
C VAL A 3 -55.98 10.38 -2.17
N CYS A 4 -56.79 9.33 -2.20
CA CYS A 4 -56.43 8.04 -1.62
C CYS A 4 -55.35 7.38 -2.48
N VAL A 5 -54.21 7.08 -1.87
CA VAL A 5 -53.09 6.38 -2.51
C VAL A 5 -52.82 5.08 -1.75
N THR A 6 -52.44 4.02 -2.46
CA THR A 6 -52.12 2.70 -1.88
C THR A 6 -50.73 2.64 -1.25
N ALA A 7 -49.88 3.62 -1.57
CA ALA A 7 -48.56 3.79 -0.98
C ALA A 7 -48.23 5.27 -0.89
N CYS A 8 -47.53 5.66 0.18
CA CYS A 8 -46.98 7.00 0.31
C CYS A 8 -45.74 7.15 -0.58
N GLY A 9 -45.50 8.37 -1.07
CA GLY A 9 -44.29 8.68 -1.85
C GLY A 9 -42.99 8.54 -1.03
N PRO A 10 -41.81 8.62 -1.67
CA PRO A 10 -40.53 8.56 -0.97
C PRO A 10 -40.45 9.62 0.14
N GLY A 11 -39.90 9.23 1.30
CA GLY A 11 -39.82 10.10 2.49
C GLY A 11 -41.11 10.21 3.32
N LEU A 12 -42.17 9.47 2.98
CA LEU A 12 -43.43 9.44 3.71
C LEU A 12 -43.79 7.99 4.12
N ALA A 13 -44.30 7.82 5.34
CA ALA A 13 -44.87 6.56 5.84
C ALA A 13 -46.37 6.69 6.08
N ILE A 14 -47.07 5.56 6.08
CA ILE A 14 -48.48 5.52 6.45
C ILE A 14 -48.56 5.72 7.97
N SER A 15 -49.40 6.65 8.42
CA SER A 15 -49.69 6.85 9.85
C SER A 15 -50.21 5.57 10.48
N ALA A 16 -50.06 5.40 11.79
CA ALA A 16 -50.58 4.24 12.53
C ALA A 16 -52.09 4.01 12.30
N ASP A 17 -52.85 5.07 12.04
CA ASP A 17 -54.29 5.03 11.77
C ASP A 17 -54.64 4.67 10.31
N GLY A 18 -53.66 4.53 9.41
CA GLY A 18 -53.86 4.18 8.00
C GLY A 18 -54.43 5.30 7.13
N ARG A 19 -54.65 6.50 7.69
CA ARG A 19 -55.44 7.57 7.06
C ARG A 19 -54.63 8.69 6.41
N GLN A 20 -53.35 8.77 6.71
CA GLN A 20 -52.49 9.90 6.31
C GLN A 20 -51.08 9.42 6.03
N CYS A 21 -50.40 10.12 5.11
CA CYS A 21 -48.97 9.98 4.91
C CYS A 21 -48.25 10.98 5.81
N VAL A 22 -47.44 10.48 6.74
CA VAL A 22 -46.62 11.26 7.66
C VAL A 22 -45.17 11.29 7.18
N ALA A 23 -44.48 12.41 7.38
CA ALA A 23 -43.08 12.54 7.02
C ALA A 23 -42.20 11.61 7.88
N CYS A 24 -41.22 10.97 7.23
CA CYS A 24 -40.15 10.28 7.93
C CYS A 24 -39.29 11.26 8.73
N ALA A 25 -38.62 10.75 9.77
CA ALA A 25 -37.56 11.50 10.43
C ALA A 25 -36.48 11.94 9.42
N ALA A 26 -35.90 13.12 9.62
CA ALA A 26 -34.94 13.73 8.68
C ALA A 26 -33.69 12.86 8.38
N SER A 27 -33.36 11.92 9.26
CA SER A 27 -32.27 10.96 9.06
C SER A 27 -32.61 9.83 8.08
N CYS A 28 -33.83 9.77 7.55
CA CYS A 28 -34.40 8.60 6.91
C CYS A 28 -35.02 8.95 5.55
N SER A 29 -34.61 8.20 4.52
CA SER A 29 -35.13 8.35 3.15
C SER A 29 -36.37 7.48 2.93
N ALA A 30 -36.49 6.39 3.68
CA ALA A 30 -37.69 5.58 3.80
C ALA A 30 -37.86 5.11 5.26
N CYS A 31 -39.11 5.01 5.70
CA CYS A 31 -39.44 4.63 7.07
C CYS A 31 -40.74 3.82 7.13
N LEU A 32 -40.89 3.05 8.20
CA LEU A 32 -42.11 2.33 8.54
C LEU A 32 -43.07 3.21 9.37
N GLY A 33 -42.55 4.29 9.97
CA GLY A 33 -43.30 5.28 10.72
C GLY A 33 -42.47 6.55 10.96
N PRO A 34 -43.05 7.56 11.64
CA PRO A 34 -42.45 8.89 11.74
C PRO A 34 -41.23 8.97 12.68
N ALA A 35 -41.01 7.94 13.50
CA ALA A 35 -39.93 7.93 14.49
C ALA A 35 -38.55 7.63 13.86
N SER A 36 -37.48 8.14 14.47
CA SER A 36 -36.11 8.04 13.97
C SER A 36 -35.47 6.65 14.08
N ASP A 37 -36.11 5.73 14.79
CA ASP A 37 -35.74 4.33 14.97
C ASP A 37 -36.54 3.39 14.06
N GLN A 38 -37.43 3.91 13.22
CA GLN A 38 -38.28 3.13 12.32
C GLN A 38 -37.85 3.29 10.85
N CYS A 39 -36.55 3.49 10.62
CA CYS A 39 -36.05 3.81 9.30
C CYS A 39 -35.68 2.55 8.54
N SER A 40 -36.26 2.37 7.36
CA SER A 40 -35.94 1.26 6.45
C SER A 40 -34.86 1.62 5.43
N ALA A 41 -34.64 2.92 5.20
CA ALA A 41 -33.49 3.43 4.47
C ALA A 41 -33.04 4.77 5.06
N CYS A 42 -31.73 5.00 5.12
CA CYS A 42 -31.16 6.22 5.67
C CYS A 42 -30.99 7.30 4.60
N ALA A 43 -31.10 8.56 5.03
CA ALA A 43 -30.80 9.71 4.20
C ALA A 43 -29.34 10.14 4.39
N GLY A 44 -28.70 10.60 3.31
CA GLY A 44 -27.34 11.13 3.33
C GLY A 44 -26.25 10.08 3.59
N ASN A 45 -25.19 10.46 4.29
CA ASN A 45 -24.04 9.61 4.63
C ASN A 45 -24.28 8.77 5.90
N ARG A 46 -25.38 8.01 5.91
CA ARG A 46 -25.79 7.20 7.05
C ARG A 46 -26.08 5.76 6.62
N TYR A 47 -25.94 4.84 7.56
CA TYR A 47 -26.19 3.41 7.36
C TYR A 47 -27.10 2.84 8.44
N LEU A 48 -27.75 1.72 8.11
CA LEU A 48 -28.53 0.90 9.05
C LEU A 48 -27.65 -0.21 9.62
N PRO A 49 -27.40 -0.23 10.94
CA PRO A 49 -26.64 -1.31 11.56
C PRO A 49 -27.30 -2.67 11.30
N GLY A 50 -26.56 -3.59 10.67
CA GLY A 50 -27.05 -4.93 10.35
C GLY A 50 -28.11 -4.99 9.24
N GLY A 51 -28.36 -3.90 8.51
CA GLY A 51 -29.34 -3.86 7.42
C GLY A 51 -30.80 -4.01 7.86
N LEU A 52 -31.07 -3.88 9.16
CA LEU A 52 -32.40 -3.96 9.74
C LEU A 52 -33.01 -2.57 9.87
N PRO A 53 -34.35 -2.43 9.77
CA PRO A 53 -35.00 -1.17 10.04
C PRO A 53 -34.72 -0.73 11.47
N GLY A 54 -34.32 0.53 11.63
CA GLY A 54 -33.72 0.97 12.89
C GLY A 54 -33.25 2.41 12.88
N THR A 55 -32.38 2.74 13.84
CA THR A 55 -31.74 4.06 13.92
C THR A 55 -30.55 4.16 12.97
N CYS A 56 -30.59 5.18 12.12
CA CYS A 56 -29.50 5.50 11.19
C CYS A 56 -28.26 6.09 11.89
N ARG A 57 -27.09 5.50 11.65
CA ARG A 57 -25.79 5.99 12.15
C ARG A 57 -24.96 6.61 11.04
N SER A 58 -24.13 7.60 11.38
CA SER A 58 -23.25 8.26 10.41
C SER A 58 -22.10 7.37 9.97
N CYS A 59 -21.74 7.48 8.69
CA CYS A 59 -20.52 6.90 8.13
C CYS A 59 -19.26 7.59 8.66
N ASP A 60 -18.11 6.96 8.46
CA ASP A 60 -16.80 7.60 8.60
C ASP A 60 -16.70 8.83 7.68
N ALA A 61 -15.94 9.85 8.11
CA ALA A 61 -15.75 11.09 7.35
C ALA A 61 -15.05 10.87 6.00
N ALA A 62 -14.31 9.78 5.84
CA ALA A 62 -13.70 9.37 4.58
C ALA A 62 -14.72 8.80 3.57
N CYS A 63 -15.91 8.41 4.01
CA CYS A 63 -16.96 7.85 3.16
C CYS A 63 -18.00 8.91 2.74
N SER A 64 -18.41 8.90 1.48
CA SER A 64 -19.65 9.55 1.03
C SER A 64 -20.87 8.63 1.15
N GLY A 65 -20.65 7.31 1.23
CA GLY A 65 -21.64 6.30 1.58
C GLY A 65 -20.97 5.08 2.18
N CYS A 66 -21.67 4.35 3.04
CA CYS A 66 -21.11 3.21 3.75
C CYS A 66 -22.15 2.13 4.06
N THR A 67 -21.67 0.90 4.28
CA THR A 67 -22.45 -0.20 4.86
C THR A 67 -22.20 -0.34 6.36
N GLY A 68 -21.21 0.35 6.90
CA GLY A 68 -20.98 0.42 8.33
C GLY A 68 -19.97 1.49 8.74
N PRO A 69 -19.50 1.46 10.00
CA PRO A 69 -18.90 2.64 10.63
C PRO A 69 -17.44 2.89 10.25
N THR A 70 -16.75 1.91 9.65
CA THR A 70 -15.31 2.00 9.38
C THR A 70 -15.00 2.49 7.97
N ALA A 71 -13.82 3.10 7.77
CA ALA A 71 -13.34 3.55 6.46
C ALA A 71 -13.15 2.42 5.42
N SER A 72 -13.11 1.17 5.86
CA SER A 72 -13.10 -0.03 5.01
C SER A 72 -14.49 -0.46 4.52
N GLN A 73 -15.56 0.05 5.13
CA GLN A 73 -16.95 -0.26 4.81
C GLN A 73 -17.60 0.85 3.97
N CYS A 74 -16.80 1.62 3.23
CA CYS A 74 -17.30 2.67 2.35
C CYS A 74 -17.80 2.11 1.00
N THR A 75 -19.05 2.38 0.66
CA THR A 75 -19.62 2.15 -0.69
C THR A 75 -19.18 3.22 -1.69
N ALA A 76 -18.85 4.41 -1.21
CA ALA A 76 -18.23 5.48 -1.99
C ALA A 76 -17.32 6.34 -1.09
N CYS A 77 -16.18 6.79 -1.63
CA CYS A 77 -15.28 7.69 -0.91
C CYS A 77 -15.76 9.14 -1.02
N ALA A 78 -15.49 9.94 0.01
CA ALA A 78 -15.75 11.37 0.00
C ALA A 78 -14.85 12.09 -1.02
N ALA A 79 -15.23 13.31 -1.42
CA ALA A 79 -14.42 14.10 -2.34
C ALA A 79 -13.00 14.31 -1.78
N GLY A 80 -11.97 14.12 -2.60
CA GLY A 80 -10.56 14.19 -2.19
C GLY A 80 -10.00 12.92 -1.55
N TRP A 81 -10.80 11.86 -1.43
CA TRP A 81 -10.35 10.54 -0.98
C TRP A 81 -10.22 9.55 -2.14
N LEU A 82 -9.25 8.66 -2.05
CA LEU A 82 -8.93 7.64 -3.03
C LEU A 82 -9.37 6.27 -2.51
N ARG A 83 -10.04 5.47 -3.35
CA ARG A 83 -10.38 4.09 -3.03
C ARG A 83 -9.16 3.20 -3.24
N ALA A 84 -8.64 2.64 -2.16
CA ALA A 84 -7.61 1.61 -2.19
C ALA A 84 -8.17 0.30 -2.77
N PRO A 85 -7.31 -0.58 -3.33
CA PRO A 85 -7.73 -1.91 -3.79
C PRO A 85 -8.33 -2.77 -2.67
N SER A 86 -7.94 -2.53 -1.42
CA SER A 86 -8.52 -3.17 -0.23
C SER A 86 -9.95 -2.70 0.09
N GLY A 87 -10.46 -1.69 -0.62
CA GLY A 87 -11.78 -1.09 -0.40
C GLY A 87 -11.78 0.13 0.53
N GLU A 88 -10.68 0.39 1.22
CA GLU A 88 -10.53 1.52 2.15
C GLU A 88 -10.39 2.86 1.43
N CYS A 89 -10.99 3.91 1.97
CA CYS A 89 -10.79 5.26 1.48
C CYS A 89 -9.58 5.90 2.16
N VAL A 90 -8.55 6.21 1.38
CA VAL A 90 -7.27 6.76 1.85
C VAL A 90 -6.97 8.10 1.17
N ARG A 91 -6.17 8.97 1.81
CA ARG A 91 -5.73 10.24 1.21
C ARG A 91 -4.57 10.07 0.23
N THR A 92 -3.82 8.99 0.38
CA THR A 92 -2.66 8.66 -0.45
C THR A 92 -2.66 7.17 -0.70
N CYS A 93 -2.37 6.75 -1.93
CA CYS A 93 -2.36 5.34 -2.29
C CYS A 93 -1.31 4.57 -1.46
N PRO A 94 -1.64 3.37 -0.95
CA PRO A 94 -0.71 2.55 -0.20
C PRO A 94 0.46 2.08 -1.08
N GLU A 95 1.50 1.55 -0.45
CA GLU A 95 2.69 1.05 -1.13
C GLU A 95 2.36 0.01 -2.22
N GLY A 96 3.06 0.09 -3.34
CA GLY A 96 2.83 -0.72 -4.54
C GLY A 96 1.62 -0.28 -5.36
N THR A 97 0.94 0.82 -4.98
CA THR A 97 -0.19 1.36 -5.72
C THR A 97 -0.03 2.85 -6.02
N GLY A 98 -0.60 3.28 -7.14
CA GLY A 98 -0.63 4.66 -7.60
C GLY A 98 -2.01 5.03 -8.10
N ILE A 99 -2.21 6.30 -8.45
CA ILE A 99 -3.50 6.78 -8.94
C ILE A 99 -3.75 6.19 -10.33
N SER A 100 -4.94 5.64 -10.58
CA SER A 100 -5.23 4.92 -11.84
C SER A 100 -5.04 5.79 -13.08
N ALA A 101 -5.40 7.07 -12.99
CA ALA A 101 -5.19 8.10 -14.00
C ALA A 101 -5.19 9.49 -13.33
N PRO A 102 -4.63 10.53 -13.95
CA PRO A 102 -4.72 11.90 -13.44
C PRO A 102 -6.18 12.29 -13.16
N GLY A 103 -6.50 12.70 -11.93
CA GLY A 103 -7.87 13.04 -11.51
C GLY A 103 -8.77 11.85 -11.15
N SER A 104 -8.26 10.62 -11.17
CA SER A 104 -8.98 9.45 -10.68
C SER A 104 -9.03 9.42 -9.16
N SER A 105 -10.15 8.94 -8.61
CA SER A 105 -10.34 8.64 -7.20
C SER A 105 -10.05 7.17 -6.85
N GLN A 106 -9.34 6.44 -7.70
CA GLN A 106 -9.05 5.01 -7.51
C GLN A 106 -7.56 4.73 -7.54
N CYS A 107 -7.07 4.03 -6.53
CA CYS A 107 -5.72 3.50 -6.48
C CYS A 107 -5.68 2.14 -7.19
N LYS A 108 -4.65 1.94 -8.01
CA LYS A 108 -4.39 0.67 -8.70
C LYS A 108 -2.93 0.28 -8.51
N ALA A 109 -2.64 -1.02 -8.56
CA ALA A 109 -1.27 -1.50 -8.52
C ALA A 109 -0.42 -0.84 -9.61
N CYS A 110 0.82 -0.51 -9.28
CA CYS A 110 1.78 0.02 -10.24
C CYS A 110 1.92 -0.92 -11.45
N ALA A 111 2.25 -0.35 -12.62
CA ALA A 111 2.40 -1.12 -13.84
C ALA A 111 3.49 -2.21 -13.73
N ASP A 112 4.55 -1.90 -12.96
CA ASP A 112 5.60 -2.84 -12.59
C ASP A 112 5.37 -3.38 -11.17
N ALA A 113 5.40 -4.71 -11.02
CA ALA A 113 5.15 -5.39 -9.75
C ALA A 113 6.30 -5.24 -8.74
N GLY A 114 7.51 -4.92 -9.20
CA GLY A 114 8.67 -4.62 -8.37
C GLY A 114 8.66 -3.20 -7.83
N CYS A 115 7.77 -2.33 -8.31
CA CYS A 115 7.67 -0.95 -7.88
C CYS A 115 6.96 -0.81 -6.52
N LEU A 116 7.59 -0.10 -5.59
CA LEU A 116 7.05 0.22 -4.26
C LEU A 116 6.27 1.55 -4.27
N SER A 117 6.65 2.51 -5.11
CA SER A 117 5.96 3.81 -5.19
C SER A 117 5.91 4.35 -6.62
N CYS A 118 4.70 4.49 -7.16
CA CYS A 118 4.42 5.12 -8.45
C CYS A 118 3.38 6.24 -8.29
N VAL A 119 3.49 7.31 -9.08
CA VAL A 119 2.51 8.42 -9.06
C VAL A 119 1.21 7.98 -9.74
N THR A 120 1.33 7.36 -10.91
CA THR A 120 0.21 6.77 -11.64
C THR A 120 0.41 5.29 -11.88
N ALA A 121 -0.68 4.54 -11.98
CA ALA A 121 -0.69 3.11 -12.29
C ALA A 121 -0.82 2.82 -13.80
N GLN A 122 -0.47 3.79 -14.64
CA GLN A 122 -0.58 3.68 -16.09
C GLN A 122 0.64 2.95 -16.69
N PRO A 123 0.49 2.29 -17.84
CA PRO A 123 1.62 1.70 -18.56
C PRO A 123 2.68 2.77 -18.85
N GLY A 124 3.92 2.52 -18.43
CA GLY A 124 5.03 3.45 -18.61
C GLY A 124 5.14 4.56 -17.55
N ALA A 125 4.37 4.46 -16.47
CA ALA A 125 4.56 5.30 -15.29
C ALA A 125 5.97 5.11 -14.70
N ILE A 126 6.54 6.19 -14.19
CA ILE A 126 7.85 6.19 -13.56
C ILE A 126 7.72 5.57 -12.16
N CYS A 127 8.55 4.58 -11.88
CA CYS A 127 8.73 4.04 -10.55
C CYS A 127 9.75 4.89 -9.79
N ARG A 128 9.37 5.43 -8.63
CA ARG A 128 10.27 6.23 -7.80
C ARG A 128 11.14 5.40 -6.87
N THR A 129 10.64 4.25 -6.46
CA THR A 129 11.30 3.38 -5.49
C THR A 129 10.91 1.94 -5.79
N CYS A 130 11.90 1.06 -5.93
CA CYS A 130 11.68 -0.36 -6.09
C CYS A 130 11.65 -1.06 -4.72
N ARG A 131 11.07 -2.27 -4.69
CA ARG A 131 11.19 -3.17 -3.54
C ARG A 131 12.66 -3.56 -3.32
N PRO A 132 13.06 -3.97 -2.09
CA PRO A 132 14.43 -4.41 -1.82
C PRO A 132 14.90 -5.51 -2.77
N GLY A 133 16.17 -5.47 -3.20
CA GLY A 133 16.76 -6.41 -4.17
C GLY A 133 16.47 -6.10 -5.64
N LEU A 134 15.73 -5.01 -5.92
CA LEU A 134 15.45 -4.52 -7.26
C LEU A 134 16.06 -3.11 -7.45
N GLN A 135 16.36 -2.76 -8.70
CA GLN A 135 16.86 -1.45 -9.10
C GLN A 135 16.06 -0.86 -10.24
N ILE A 136 15.99 0.47 -10.25
CA ILE A 136 15.31 1.22 -11.29
C ILE A 136 16.14 1.12 -12.57
N ASP A 137 15.51 0.69 -13.67
CA ASP A 137 16.12 0.65 -14.99
C ASP A 137 16.50 2.07 -15.49
N ALA A 138 17.36 2.17 -16.51
CA ALA A 138 17.76 3.43 -17.14
C ALA A 138 16.58 4.31 -17.58
N THR A 139 15.42 3.69 -17.87
CA THR A 139 14.20 4.41 -18.24
C THR A 139 13.39 4.96 -17.06
N GLY A 140 13.67 4.54 -15.82
CA GLY A 140 12.90 4.93 -14.64
C GLY A 140 11.60 4.14 -14.44
N LYS A 141 11.27 3.19 -15.33
CA LYS A 141 9.91 2.61 -15.42
C LYS A 141 9.79 1.21 -14.87
N GLN A 142 10.88 0.47 -14.84
CA GLN A 142 10.92 -0.94 -14.47
C GLN A 142 11.90 -1.15 -13.33
N CYS A 143 11.56 -2.11 -12.48
CA CYS A 143 12.42 -2.57 -11.40
C CYS A 143 13.06 -3.89 -11.81
N LEU A 144 14.35 -3.85 -12.12
CA LEU A 144 15.14 -5.00 -12.54
C LEU A 144 15.82 -5.65 -11.35
N GLN A 145 15.89 -6.98 -11.36
CA GLN A 145 16.51 -7.73 -10.28
C GLN A 145 18.02 -7.52 -10.29
N CYS A 146 18.60 -7.30 -9.12
CA CYS A 146 20.05 -7.33 -8.95
C CYS A 146 20.59 -8.71 -9.33
N HIS A 147 21.88 -8.77 -9.66
CA HIS A 147 22.55 -10.05 -9.81
C HIS A 147 22.41 -10.86 -8.51
N GLY A 148 22.28 -12.19 -8.61
CA GLY A 148 21.96 -13.04 -7.44
C GLY A 148 23.01 -13.05 -6.32
N THR A 149 24.21 -12.52 -6.58
CA THR A 149 25.26 -12.32 -5.57
C THR A 149 25.13 -11.00 -4.80
N CYS A 150 24.33 -10.04 -5.30
CA CYS A 150 24.10 -8.76 -4.66
C CYS A 150 22.81 -8.77 -3.83
N ALA A 151 22.82 -8.12 -2.65
CA ALA A 151 21.61 -7.78 -1.91
C ALA A 151 21.03 -6.43 -2.37
N THR A 152 21.89 -5.46 -2.68
CA THR A 152 21.54 -4.21 -3.36
C THR A 152 22.55 -3.92 -4.47
N CYS A 153 22.14 -3.19 -5.49
CA CYS A 153 22.98 -2.88 -6.64
C CYS A 153 22.67 -1.46 -7.17
N ASP A 154 23.49 -0.90 -8.08
CA ASP A 154 23.16 0.32 -8.85
C ASP A 154 22.98 0.01 -10.34
N GLY A 155 22.99 -1.28 -10.67
CA GLY A 155 22.80 -1.83 -11.99
C GLY A 155 22.68 -3.35 -11.91
N ASN A 156 22.27 -3.99 -13.00
CA ASN A 156 21.97 -5.43 -13.03
C ASN A 156 23.21 -6.34 -13.12
N GLY A 157 24.40 -5.78 -13.38
CA GLY A 157 25.64 -6.53 -13.57
C GLY A 157 26.23 -7.09 -12.27
N LEU A 158 27.09 -8.09 -12.41
CA LEU A 158 27.88 -8.69 -11.32
C LEU A 158 28.80 -7.68 -10.59
N ALA A 159 29.20 -6.62 -11.28
CA ALA A 159 30.11 -5.59 -10.80
C ALA A 159 29.40 -4.28 -10.46
N ASN A 160 28.09 -4.33 -10.18
CA ASN A 160 27.27 -3.18 -9.79
C ASN A 160 26.64 -3.40 -8.40
N CYS A 161 27.18 -4.32 -7.60
CA CYS A 161 26.68 -4.57 -6.24
C CYS A 161 27.08 -3.42 -5.31
N LEU A 162 26.12 -2.94 -4.52
CA LEU A 162 26.35 -2.02 -3.40
C LEU A 162 26.46 -2.78 -2.07
N THR A 163 25.72 -3.87 -1.93
CA THR A 163 25.80 -4.79 -0.80
C THR A 163 25.66 -6.22 -1.29
N CYS A 164 26.19 -7.16 -0.51
CA CYS A 164 26.25 -8.56 -0.91
C CYS A 164 25.15 -9.40 -0.26
N ALA A 165 24.74 -10.46 -0.97
CA ALA A 165 23.89 -11.47 -0.37
C ALA A 165 24.60 -12.12 0.83
N PRO A 166 23.84 -12.65 1.81
CA PRO A 166 24.41 -13.20 3.04
C PRO A 166 25.51 -14.23 2.77
N GLY A 167 26.65 -14.06 3.44
CA GLY A 167 27.82 -14.94 3.29
C GLY A 167 28.76 -14.58 2.13
N LEU A 168 28.53 -13.49 1.40
CA LEU A 168 29.46 -12.93 0.42
C LEU A 168 30.06 -11.61 0.94
N LEU A 169 31.27 -11.28 0.49
CA LEU A 169 31.99 -10.07 0.87
C LEU A 169 32.10 -9.13 -0.33
N LEU A 170 31.92 -7.83 -0.09
CA LEU A 170 32.01 -6.81 -1.14
C LEU A 170 33.48 -6.49 -1.44
N HIS A 171 33.90 -6.72 -2.67
CA HIS A 171 35.20 -6.34 -3.19
C HIS A 171 35.03 -5.40 -4.39
N GLY A 172 35.26 -4.10 -4.17
CA GLY A 172 34.93 -3.07 -5.16
C GLY A 172 33.42 -2.95 -5.31
N ALA A 173 32.90 -3.39 -6.47
CA ALA A 173 31.46 -3.45 -6.75
C ALA A 173 30.98 -4.88 -7.07
N SER A 174 31.79 -5.89 -6.72
CA SER A 174 31.49 -7.31 -6.93
C SER A 174 31.44 -8.04 -5.60
N CYS A 175 30.53 -9.00 -5.49
CA CYS A 175 30.41 -9.85 -4.30
C CYS A 175 31.14 -11.18 -4.49
N VAL A 176 32.06 -11.49 -3.58
CA VAL A 176 32.95 -12.65 -3.67
C VAL A 176 33.04 -13.38 -2.33
N ASN A 177 33.33 -14.68 -2.37
CA ASN A 177 33.75 -15.45 -1.21
C ASN A 177 34.60 -16.63 -1.71
N PRO A 178 35.88 -16.77 -1.26
CA PRO A 178 36.60 -15.92 -0.30
C PRO A 178 37.07 -14.58 -0.92
N CYS A 179 37.63 -13.69 -0.08
CA CYS A 179 38.29 -12.47 -0.56
C CYS A 179 39.54 -12.82 -1.39
N PRO A 180 39.83 -12.08 -2.49
CA PRO A 180 40.98 -12.34 -3.35
C PRO A 180 42.32 -12.05 -2.66
N ASP A 181 43.40 -12.61 -3.19
CA ASP A 181 44.77 -12.44 -2.67
C ASP A 181 45.13 -10.96 -2.44
N GLY A 182 45.88 -10.68 -1.38
CA GLY A 182 46.20 -9.32 -0.93
C GLY A 182 45.03 -8.57 -0.25
N THR A 183 43.89 -9.22 -0.02
CA THR A 183 42.77 -8.69 0.78
C THR A 183 42.32 -9.68 1.86
N PHE A 184 41.62 -9.16 2.87
CA PHE A 184 41.06 -9.94 3.97
C PHE A 184 39.63 -9.51 4.28
N ALA A 185 38.86 -10.40 4.92
CA ALA A 185 37.50 -10.10 5.36
C ALA A 185 37.51 -9.13 6.56
N ASP A 186 36.93 -7.94 6.38
CA ASP A 186 36.75 -6.91 7.41
C ASP A 186 35.25 -6.63 7.54
N GLY A 187 34.54 -7.47 8.31
CA GLY A 187 33.09 -7.46 8.33
C GLY A 187 32.50 -8.00 7.02
N GLU A 188 31.70 -7.19 6.32
CA GLU A 188 31.03 -7.54 5.06
C GLU A 188 31.79 -7.07 3.80
N ILE A 189 33.00 -6.52 3.96
CA ILE A 189 33.82 -6.00 2.87
C ILE A 189 35.19 -6.70 2.82
N CYS A 190 35.79 -6.77 1.64
CA CYS A 190 37.18 -7.19 1.47
C CYS A 190 38.10 -5.96 1.54
N SER A 191 38.85 -5.85 2.64
CA SER A 191 39.81 -4.78 2.87
C SER A 191 41.21 -5.18 2.41
N ARG A 192 41.97 -4.24 1.84
CA ARG A 192 43.37 -4.49 1.45
C ARG A 192 44.28 -4.69 2.65
N CYS A 193 45.23 -5.61 2.54
CA CYS A 193 46.29 -5.77 3.54
C CYS A 193 47.11 -4.48 3.68
N SER A 194 47.65 -4.24 4.88
CA SER A 194 48.64 -3.17 5.07
C SER A 194 50.01 -3.67 4.61
N GLY A 195 50.64 -3.02 3.62
CA GLY A 195 51.94 -3.43 3.07
C GLY A 195 51.85 -4.36 1.85
N ARG A 196 52.95 -5.07 1.53
CA ARG A 196 53.04 -6.04 0.42
C ARG A 196 52.96 -7.46 0.97
N CYS A 197 51.75 -7.92 1.27
CA CYS A 197 51.48 -9.29 1.75
C CYS A 197 50.59 -10.03 0.76
N ASP A 198 50.89 -11.30 0.49
CA ASP A 198 50.04 -12.16 -0.36
C ASP A 198 48.77 -12.63 0.38
N THR A 199 48.87 -12.88 1.69
CA THR A 199 47.73 -13.19 2.57
C THR A 199 47.85 -12.45 3.91
N CYS A 200 46.72 -12.04 4.49
CA CYS A 200 46.67 -11.43 5.82
C CYS A 200 45.35 -11.77 6.54
N VAL A 201 45.38 -11.80 7.88
CA VAL A 201 44.19 -12.03 8.73
C VAL A 201 43.99 -10.79 9.60
N GLY A 202 43.35 -9.77 9.04
CA GLY A 202 43.19 -8.47 9.67
C GLY A 202 44.20 -7.42 9.20
N ARG A 203 44.20 -6.25 9.86
CA ARG A 203 45.12 -5.14 9.55
C ARG A 203 46.55 -5.35 10.08
N GLN A 204 46.80 -6.46 10.77
CA GLN A 204 48.08 -6.75 11.41
C GLN A 204 48.87 -7.80 10.62
N PHE A 205 50.18 -7.56 10.50
CA PHE A 205 51.13 -8.54 9.99
C PHE A 205 51.18 -9.74 10.94
N LEU A 206 50.77 -10.92 10.48
CA LEU A 206 51.27 -12.17 11.07
C LEU A 206 52.51 -12.56 10.27
N PRO A 207 53.70 -12.64 10.89
CA PRO A 207 54.85 -13.24 10.23
C PRO A 207 54.51 -14.70 9.88
N ALA A 208 55.04 -15.18 8.76
CA ALA A 208 54.89 -16.56 8.32
C ALA A 208 55.28 -17.53 9.45
N GLY A 209 54.30 -18.25 10.03
CA GLY A 209 54.56 -19.22 11.09
C GLY A 209 53.43 -19.46 12.10
N PHE A 210 52.42 -18.61 12.19
CA PHE A 210 51.27 -18.85 13.08
C PHE A 210 50.16 -19.62 12.35
N LEU A 211 50.30 -20.95 12.30
CA LEU A 211 49.14 -21.85 12.21
C LEU A 211 48.36 -21.71 13.53
N PRO A 212 47.03 -21.48 13.51
CA PRO A 212 46.25 -21.69 14.72
C PRO A 212 46.27 -23.18 15.04
N ASP A 213 46.93 -23.55 16.15
CA ASP A 213 46.89 -24.88 16.75
C ASP A 213 45.42 -25.34 16.88
N VAL A 214 45.12 -26.50 16.29
CA VAL A 214 43.95 -27.34 16.62
C VAL A 214 44.46 -28.65 17.21
#